data_AF-A0A421CGC1-F1
#
_entry.id   AF-A0A421CGC1-F1
#
_cell.length_a   1.000
_cell.length_b   1.000
_cell.length_c   1.000
_cell.angle_alpha   90.00
_cell.angle_beta   90.00
_cell.angle_gamma   90.00
#
_symmetry.space_group_name_H-M   'P 1'
#
loop_
_entity.id
_entity.type
_entity.pdbx_description
1 polymer ?
#
loop_
_entity_poly.entity_id
_entity_poly.type
_entity_poly.pdbx_seq_one_letter_code
_entity_poly.pdbx_strand_id
1 'polypeptide(L)'
;MRIAISVAELAVTWIIIPFLLFSGAPFSAGLGLTIVGSIIVILSLLLAIYSALVVYYWSGRLPTVIYGPEKTVQSGPYRFVRHPFNLGYILFLFGLGLLSGNYWTLLYVAVIGAVIVVYSLLQEKLALKRIEGYEDYKEKIPFMIPNPGRKIPFDKSTSIPWQFIVASFVVKLVILIVLPSKVKNARVLREKKPFVLALAHQTHFDGPLIFYSTWRYLRFVGTAIYVDRLGLLNWLAVIPVRRYAVDTSAIRQMLSTIKQGVPLGIAPEAARSWDGRLLHTKREIWKLFRMLKIPVIPVKFYGVQRLWPRWAKIFALGTSTVEFGDPVEADDPQLEEKVMGFLAKEDPTFKLPYRNYKRIEKLIWRCPSCGAVASINGFKTGFSCSSCGKSWTKPTVNEVIQLHDRIMPGSMGLSFPIKDEVIFNGERVTANMYEDHAMIGDYRLDYSVVKNSSIEKSIEPVFGIANEMVSFVSTTSALMWQEVVDFQIKFRLKKENYHTDLWG
;
A
#
# COMPACT_ATOMS: atom_id res chain seq x y z
N MET A 1 -19.87 0.50 -21.58
CA MET A 1 -20.14 1.51 -22.62
C MET A 1 -19.04 2.59 -22.70
N ARG A 2 -18.77 3.39 -21.66
CA ARG A 2 -17.81 4.51 -21.76
C ARG A 2 -16.35 4.11 -22.03
N ILE A 3 -15.83 3.07 -21.38
CA ILE A 3 -14.45 2.58 -21.64
C ILE A 3 -14.31 2.05 -23.07
N ALA A 4 -15.33 1.35 -23.60
CA ALA A 4 -15.30 0.84 -24.97
C ALA A 4 -15.23 1.98 -26.00
N ILE A 5 -15.97 3.07 -25.77
CA ILE A 5 -15.90 4.29 -26.59
C ILE A 5 -14.49 4.89 -26.52
N SER A 6 -13.92 5.02 -25.32
CA SER A 6 -12.56 5.55 -25.17
C SER A 6 -11.50 4.69 -25.85
N VAL A 7 -11.63 3.36 -25.78
CA VAL A 7 -10.73 2.42 -26.46
C VAL A 7 -10.88 2.52 -27.97
N ALA A 8 -12.11 2.60 -28.49
CA ALA A 8 -12.37 2.76 -29.91
C ALA A 8 -11.79 4.07 -30.45
N GLU A 9 -11.96 5.17 -29.72
CA GLU A 9 -11.41 6.48 -30.10
C GLU A 9 -9.88 6.48 -30.12
N LEU A 10 -9.23 5.84 -29.13
CA LEU A 10 -7.79 5.67 -29.13
C LEU A 10 -7.33 4.77 -30.27
N ALA A 11 -8.05 3.71 -30.61
CA ALA A 11 -7.73 2.86 -31.77
C ALA A 11 -7.85 3.65 -33.09
N VAL A 12 -8.89 4.48 -33.23
CA VAL A 12 -9.02 5.36 -34.40
C VAL A 12 -7.84 6.32 -34.48
N THR A 13 -7.51 6.99 -33.37
CA THR A 13 -6.46 8.00 -33.33
C THR A 13 -5.06 7.42 -33.55
N TRP A 14 -4.74 6.31 -32.88
CA TRP A 14 -3.37 5.77 -32.85
C TRP A 14 -3.11 4.66 -33.87
N ILE A 15 -4.15 4.13 -34.53
CA ILE A 15 -4.00 3.05 -35.52
C ILE A 15 -4.60 3.46 -36.86
N ILE A 16 -5.90 3.78 -36.91
CA ILE A 16 -6.61 4.02 -38.18
C ILE A 16 -6.11 5.28 -38.87
N ILE A 17 -6.00 6.41 -38.16
CA ILE A 17 -5.53 7.67 -38.75
C ILE A 17 -4.09 7.53 -39.28
N PRO A 18 -3.10 7.04 -38.51
CA PRO A 18 -1.77 6.78 -39.04
C PRO A 18 -1.78 5.83 -40.23
N PHE A 19 -2.56 4.74 -40.17
CA PHE A 19 -2.66 3.80 -41.29
C PHE A 19 -3.15 4.50 -42.56
N LEU A 20 -4.20 5.33 -42.48
CA LEU A 20 -4.73 6.06 -43.64
C LEU A 20 -3.76 7.13 -44.16
N LEU A 21 -3.01 7.80 -43.28
CA LEU A 21 -2.07 8.85 -43.68
C LEU A 21 -0.82 8.31 -44.34
N PHE A 22 -0.39 7.12 -43.93
CA PHE A 22 0.85 6.51 -44.39
C PHE A 22 0.63 5.27 -45.27
N SER A 23 -0.63 4.94 -45.60
CA SER A 23 -0.95 3.85 -46.53
C SER A 23 -0.34 4.15 -47.90
N GLY A 24 0.48 3.24 -48.42
CA GLY A 24 1.18 3.42 -49.69
C GLY A 24 2.45 4.28 -49.61
N ALA A 25 2.86 4.74 -48.42
CA ALA A 25 4.16 5.37 -48.24
C ALA A 25 5.29 4.33 -48.41
N PRO A 26 6.41 4.67 -49.06
CA PRO A 26 7.46 3.71 -49.39
C PRO A 26 8.30 3.28 -48.17
N PHE A 27 8.21 4.01 -47.05
CA PHE A 27 9.03 3.80 -45.84
C PHE A 27 10.52 3.59 -46.17
N SER A 28 11.03 4.41 -47.09
CA SER A 28 12.36 4.26 -47.70
C SER A 28 13.32 5.39 -47.31
N ALA A 29 13.17 5.92 -46.11
CA ALA A 29 14.04 6.99 -45.60
C ALA A 29 15.50 6.52 -45.50
N GLY A 30 16.44 7.45 -45.76
CA GLY A 30 17.86 7.18 -45.57
C GLY A 30 18.20 6.84 -44.12
N LEU A 31 19.30 6.09 -43.90
CA LEU A 31 19.66 5.51 -42.60
C LEU A 31 19.59 6.52 -41.43
N GLY A 32 20.10 7.74 -41.61
CA GLY A 32 20.07 8.78 -40.57
C GLY A 32 18.65 9.20 -40.20
N LEU A 33 17.77 9.41 -41.19
CA LEU A 33 16.36 9.73 -40.95
C LEU A 33 15.62 8.56 -40.32
N THR A 34 15.96 7.33 -40.69
CA THR A 34 15.39 6.12 -40.11
C THR A 34 15.71 5.99 -38.62
N ILE A 35 16.96 6.24 -38.21
CA ILE A 35 17.38 6.22 -36.81
C ILE A 35 16.65 7.33 -36.03
N VAL A 36 16.69 8.57 -36.52
CA VAL A 36 16.06 9.72 -35.85
C VAL A 36 14.53 9.54 -35.75
N GLY A 37 13.88 9.14 -36.85
CA GLY A 37 12.44 8.89 -36.88
C GLY A 37 12.03 7.80 -35.90
N SER A 38 12.79 6.70 -35.82
CA SER A 38 12.53 5.60 -34.88
C SER A 38 12.65 6.03 -33.42
N ILE A 39 13.68 6.81 -33.09
CA ILE A 39 13.85 7.36 -31.72
C ILE A 39 12.68 8.27 -31.36
N ILE A 40 12.27 9.16 -32.28
CA ILE A 40 11.13 10.06 -32.07
C ILE A 40 9.84 9.26 -31.86
N VAL A 41 9.58 8.23 -32.66
CA VAL A 41 8.41 7.34 -32.49
C VAL A 41 8.42 6.66 -31.12
N ILE A 42 9.55 6.10 -30.69
CA ILE A 42 9.64 5.42 -29.38
C ILE A 42 9.41 6.42 -28.24
N LEU A 43 10.09 7.56 -28.24
CA LEU A 43 9.97 8.56 -27.17
C LEU A 43 8.57 9.19 -27.12
N SER A 44 7.96 9.43 -28.27
CA SER A 44 6.60 9.97 -28.36
C SER A 44 5.53 9.00 -27.85
N LEU A 45 5.67 7.71 -28.17
CA LEU A 45 4.81 6.66 -27.61
C LEU A 45 4.98 6.55 -26.09
N LEU A 46 6.21 6.57 -25.58
CA LEU A 46 6.46 6.55 -24.13
C LEU A 46 5.82 7.76 -23.42
N LEU A 47 5.96 8.97 -23.99
CA LEU A 47 5.34 10.18 -23.47
C LEU A 47 3.81 10.08 -23.46
N ALA A 48 3.21 9.60 -24.56
CA ALA A 48 1.78 9.47 -24.69
C ALA A 48 1.21 8.40 -23.73
N ILE A 49 1.85 7.23 -23.65
CA ILE A 49 1.47 6.16 -22.73
C ILE A 49 1.57 6.65 -21.29
N TYR A 50 2.67 7.30 -20.90
CA TYR A 50 2.82 7.82 -19.54
C TYR A 50 1.76 8.89 -19.23
N SER A 51 1.50 9.81 -20.16
CA SER A 51 0.46 10.83 -20.01
C SER A 51 -0.93 10.22 -19.88
N ALA A 52 -1.25 9.19 -20.66
CA ALA A 52 -2.53 8.50 -20.59
C ALA A 52 -2.69 7.73 -19.28
N LEU A 53 -1.65 7.03 -18.82
CA LEU A 53 -1.65 6.31 -17.55
C LEU A 53 -1.81 7.28 -16.38
N VAL A 54 -1.13 8.43 -16.37
CA VAL A 54 -1.31 9.43 -15.32
C VAL A 54 -2.76 9.90 -15.23
N VAL A 55 -3.39 10.22 -16.38
CA VAL A 55 -4.81 10.62 -16.41
C VAL A 55 -5.71 9.47 -15.94
N TYR A 56 -5.42 8.24 -16.35
CA TYR A 56 -6.21 7.07 -15.96
C TYR A 56 -6.13 6.78 -14.46
N TYR A 57 -4.94 6.82 -13.85
CA TYR A 57 -4.78 6.60 -12.42
C TYR A 57 -5.35 7.75 -11.57
N TRP A 58 -5.39 8.97 -12.10
CA TRP A 58 -5.93 10.14 -11.40
C TRP A 58 -7.45 10.24 -11.51
N SER A 59 -8.01 10.00 -12.70
CA SER A 59 -9.43 10.26 -13.03
C SER A 59 -10.27 8.99 -13.25
N GLY A 60 -9.63 7.82 -13.37
CA GLY A 60 -10.28 6.58 -13.79
C GLY A 60 -10.70 6.56 -15.26
N ARG A 61 -10.25 7.54 -16.07
CA ARG A 61 -10.63 7.68 -17.49
C ARG A 61 -9.40 7.80 -18.37
N LEU A 62 -9.50 7.26 -19.58
CA LEU A 62 -8.48 7.47 -20.61
C LEU A 62 -8.62 8.89 -21.19
N PRO A 63 -7.51 9.52 -21.62
CA PRO A 63 -7.58 10.81 -22.29
C PRO A 63 -8.32 10.62 -23.63
N THR A 64 -9.48 11.26 -23.74
CA THR A 64 -10.31 11.20 -24.96
C THR A 64 -10.82 12.59 -25.32
N VAL A 65 -11.25 12.72 -26.56
CA VAL A 65 -11.84 13.91 -27.13
C VAL A 65 -13.18 14.22 -26.49
N ILE A 66 -13.95 13.18 -26.20
CA ILE A 66 -15.32 13.29 -25.68
C ILE A 66 -15.33 13.51 -24.17
N TYR A 67 -14.42 12.87 -23.43
CA TYR A 67 -14.41 12.90 -21.96
C TYR A 67 -13.08 13.45 -21.44
N GLY A 68 -13.07 14.75 -21.14
CA GLY A 68 -11.95 15.42 -20.45
C GLY A 68 -11.92 15.15 -18.94
N PRO A 69 -10.78 15.44 -18.27
CA PRO A 69 -10.67 15.33 -16.82
C PRO A 69 -11.54 16.39 -16.11
N GLU A 70 -12.20 16.00 -15.02
CA GLU A 70 -13.07 16.90 -14.23
C GLU A 70 -12.27 17.81 -13.28
N LYS A 71 -10.98 17.53 -13.12
CA LYS A 71 -10.03 18.29 -12.30
C LYS A 71 -8.72 18.44 -13.05
N THR A 72 -7.98 19.52 -12.77
CA THR A 72 -6.66 19.75 -13.34
C THR A 72 -5.70 18.63 -12.93
N VAL A 73 -5.13 17.92 -13.90
CA VAL A 73 -4.11 16.90 -13.67
C VAL A 73 -2.74 17.59 -13.67
N GLN A 74 -2.06 17.58 -12.52
CA GLN A 74 -0.76 18.25 -12.34
C GLN A 74 0.36 17.24 -12.07
N SER A 75 0.24 16.05 -12.65
CA SER A 75 1.11 14.90 -12.37
C SER A 75 1.92 14.48 -13.59
N GLY A 76 3.07 13.85 -13.38
CA GLY A 76 3.90 13.31 -14.45
C GLY A 76 4.26 14.35 -15.51
N PRO A 77 4.04 14.09 -16.82
CA PRO A 77 4.37 15.04 -17.88
C PRO A 77 3.57 16.36 -17.81
N TYR A 78 2.38 16.33 -17.20
CA TYR A 78 1.51 17.51 -17.04
C TYR A 78 2.10 18.58 -16.11
N ARG A 79 3.20 18.27 -15.41
CA ARG A 79 3.97 19.24 -14.61
C ARG A 79 4.85 20.16 -15.45
N PHE A 80 5.10 19.79 -16.70
CA PHE A 80 6.04 20.46 -17.59
C PHE A 80 5.35 21.09 -18.79
N VAL A 81 4.27 20.48 -19.29
CA VAL A 81 3.46 20.98 -20.40
C VAL A 81 1.99 20.65 -20.16
N ARG A 82 1.07 21.46 -20.70
CA ARG A 82 -0.38 21.28 -20.49
C ARG A 82 -0.99 20.15 -21.32
N HIS A 83 -0.45 19.90 -22.51
CA HIS A 83 -0.98 18.87 -23.44
C HIS A 83 0.08 17.83 -23.85
N PRO A 84 0.70 17.11 -22.89
CA PRO A 84 1.76 16.14 -23.19
C PRO A 84 1.27 14.94 -24.02
N PHE A 85 0.02 14.53 -23.85
CA PHE A 85 -0.58 13.44 -24.64
C PHE A 85 -0.70 13.83 -26.12
N ASN A 86 -1.23 15.02 -26.40
CA ASN A 86 -1.39 15.54 -27.76
C ASN A 86 -0.03 15.86 -28.39
N LEU A 87 0.90 16.42 -27.61
CA LEU A 87 2.30 16.60 -28.05
C LEU A 87 2.94 15.27 -28.45
N GLY A 88 2.76 14.22 -27.64
CA GLY A 88 3.21 12.87 -27.97
C GLY A 88 2.63 12.40 -29.30
N TYR A 89 1.34 12.58 -29.54
CA TYR A 89 0.72 12.18 -30.81
C TYR A 89 1.25 12.95 -32.02
N ILE A 90 1.46 14.27 -31.90
CA ILE A 90 2.06 15.09 -32.98
C ILE A 90 3.47 14.60 -33.30
N LEU A 91 4.30 14.37 -32.28
CA LEU A 91 5.67 13.88 -32.45
C LEU A 91 5.70 12.45 -33.03
N PHE A 92 4.73 11.61 -32.66
CA PHE A 92 4.57 10.27 -33.23
C PHE A 92 4.30 10.32 -34.74
N LEU A 93 3.34 11.14 -35.17
CA LEU A 93 3.05 11.35 -36.59
C LEU A 93 4.25 11.95 -37.33
N PHE A 94 4.98 12.88 -36.70
CA PHE A 94 6.21 13.46 -37.26
C PHE A 94 7.31 12.41 -37.45
N GLY A 95 7.52 11.54 -36.47
CA GLY A 95 8.44 10.41 -36.57
C GLY A 95 8.09 9.48 -37.72
N LEU A 96 6.82 9.10 -37.86
CA LEU A 96 6.34 8.32 -39.02
C LEU A 96 6.53 9.04 -40.36
N GLY A 97 6.33 10.36 -40.38
CA GLY A 97 6.61 11.22 -41.53
C GLY A 97 8.07 11.16 -41.96
N LEU A 98 9.01 11.22 -41.02
CA LEU A 98 10.44 11.07 -41.30
C LEU A 98 10.77 9.67 -41.84
N LEU A 99 10.20 8.62 -41.25
CA LEU A 99 10.39 7.24 -41.70
C LEU A 99 9.83 6.98 -43.10
N SER A 100 8.79 7.70 -43.51
CA SER A 100 8.17 7.55 -44.83
C SER A 100 9.11 7.90 -45.98
N GLY A 101 10.12 8.76 -45.76
CA GLY A 101 11.01 9.29 -46.79
C GLY A 101 10.36 10.26 -47.78
N ASN A 102 9.09 10.64 -47.57
CA ASN A 102 8.31 11.49 -48.48
C ASN A 102 7.99 12.85 -47.82
N TYR A 103 8.54 13.94 -48.37
CA TYR A 103 8.35 15.30 -47.85
C TYR A 103 6.88 15.75 -47.79
N TRP A 104 5.99 15.24 -48.66
CA TRP A 104 4.57 15.54 -48.61
C TRP A 104 3.89 15.02 -47.34
N THR A 105 4.37 13.91 -46.78
CA THR A 105 3.83 13.39 -45.52
C THR A 105 4.09 14.33 -44.36
N LEU A 106 5.25 15.03 -44.35
CA LEU A 106 5.56 16.03 -43.33
C LEU A 106 4.63 17.24 -43.42
N LEU A 107 4.20 17.63 -44.63
CA LEU A 107 3.19 18.66 -44.81
C LEU A 107 1.83 18.23 -44.23
N TYR A 108 1.37 17.01 -44.52
CA TYR A 108 0.13 16.49 -43.93
C TYR A 108 0.20 16.41 -42.41
N VAL A 109 1.34 15.96 -41.87
CA VAL A 109 1.58 15.94 -40.42
C VAL A 109 1.52 17.36 -39.83
N ALA A 110 2.07 18.37 -40.50
CA ALA A 110 2.01 19.75 -40.04
C ALA A 110 0.56 20.27 -40.00
N VAL A 111 -0.24 19.98 -41.03
CA VAL A 111 -1.67 20.34 -41.08
C VAL A 111 -2.45 19.66 -39.95
N ILE A 112 -2.25 18.36 -39.75
CA ILE A 112 -2.92 17.60 -38.68
C ILE A 112 -2.46 18.07 -37.31
N GLY A 113 -1.17 18.38 -37.15
CA GLY A 113 -0.62 18.99 -35.95
C GLY A 113 -1.27 20.32 -35.62
N ALA A 114 -1.46 21.19 -36.62
CA ALA A 114 -2.17 22.45 -36.45
C ALA A 114 -3.64 22.23 -36.01
N VAL A 115 -4.33 21.25 -36.59
CA VAL A 115 -5.69 20.87 -36.16
C VAL A 115 -5.71 20.41 -34.70
N ILE A 116 -4.75 19.58 -34.28
CA ILE A 116 -4.63 19.11 -32.89
C ILE A 116 -4.33 20.27 -31.93
N VAL A 117 -3.51 21.24 -32.34
CA VAL A 117 -3.23 22.46 -31.57
C VAL A 117 -4.50 23.29 -31.40
N VAL A 118 -5.23 23.56 -32.50
CA VAL A 118 -6.51 24.30 -32.45
C VAL A 118 -7.51 23.58 -31.55
N TYR A 119 -7.63 22.26 -31.71
CA TYR A 119 -8.47 21.42 -30.87
C TYR A 119 -8.09 21.52 -29.38
N SER A 120 -6.79 21.47 -29.07
CA SER A 120 -6.29 21.60 -27.70
C SER A 120 -6.61 22.98 -27.11
N LEU A 121 -6.50 24.06 -27.88
CA LEU A 121 -6.89 25.42 -27.46
C LEU A 121 -8.39 25.54 -27.19
N LEU A 122 -9.24 24.88 -27.99
CA LEU A 122 -10.68 24.83 -27.75
C LEU A 122 -11.00 24.08 -26.44
N GLN A 123 -10.32 22.95 -26.19
CA GLN A 123 -10.44 22.23 -24.92
C GLN A 123 -10.03 23.09 -23.72
N GLU A 124 -8.98 23.91 -23.83
CA GLU A 124 -8.60 24.83 -22.74
C GLU A 124 -9.66 25.90 -22.48
N LYS A 125 -10.29 26.44 -23.53
CA LYS A 125 -11.40 27.39 -23.37
C LYS A 125 -12.59 26.77 -22.63
N LEU A 126 -12.86 25.48 -22.85
CA LEU A 126 -13.88 24.74 -22.11
C LEU A 126 -13.43 24.42 -20.68
N ALA A 127 -12.17 24.05 -20.48
CA ALA A 127 -11.59 23.76 -19.17
C ALA A 127 -11.63 24.98 -18.25
N LEU A 128 -11.30 26.17 -18.74
CA LEU A 128 -11.40 27.44 -18.00
C LEU A 128 -12.81 27.71 -17.46
N LYS A 129 -13.85 27.24 -18.16
CA LYS A 129 -15.25 27.40 -17.73
C LYS A 129 -15.73 26.31 -16.76
N ARG A 130 -15.09 25.13 -16.78
CA ARG A 130 -15.59 23.93 -16.08
C ARG A 130 -14.75 23.51 -14.88
N ILE A 131 -13.46 23.88 -14.86
CA ILE A 131 -12.49 23.41 -13.88
C ILE A 131 -12.00 24.60 -13.07
N GLU A 132 -12.36 24.60 -11.79
CA GLU A 132 -11.89 25.59 -10.81
C GLU A 132 -10.36 25.53 -10.67
N GLY A 133 -9.70 26.69 -10.64
CA GLY A 133 -8.24 26.80 -10.50
C GLY A 133 -7.43 26.38 -11.74
N TYR A 134 -8.07 26.17 -12.90
CA TYR A 134 -7.35 25.86 -14.15
C TYR A 134 -6.55 27.08 -14.68
N GLU A 135 -6.99 28.30 -14.39
CA GLU A 135 -6.30 29.54 -14.78
C GLU A 135 -4.88 29.61 -14.18
N ASP A 136 -4.75 29.40 -12.87
CA ASP A 136 -3.45 29.33 -12.18
C ASP A 136 -2.50 28.31 -12.81
N TYR A 137 -3.05 27.16 -13.23
CA TYR A 137 -2.27 26.11 -13.90
C TYR A 137 -1.81 26.56 -15.29
N LYS A 138 -2.68 27.23 -16.04
CA LYS A 138 -2.40 27.77 -17.37
C LYS A 138 -1.34 28.85 -17.37
N GLU A 139 -1.30 29.70 -16.35
CA GLU A 139 -0.27 30.73 -16.20
C GLU A 139 1.11 30.11 -15.91
N LYS A 140 1.13 29.09 -15.04
CA LYS A 140 2.37 28.46 -14.57
C LYS A 140 2.99 27.50 -15.58
N ILE A 141 2.17 26.75 -16.32
CA ILE A 141 2.64 25.65 -17.18
C ILE A 141 2.52 26.02 -18.67
N PRO A 142 3.57 25.82 -19.48
CA PRO A 142 3.51 26.12 -20.90
C PRO A 142 2.58 25.13 -21.64
N PHE A 143 2.11 25.53 -22.82
CA PHE A 143 1.09 24.79 -23.56
C PHE A 143 1.58 23.41 -24.04
N MET A 144 2.61 23.39 -24.90
CA MET A 144 3.18 22.15 -25.48
C MET A 144 4.71 22.13 -25.54
N ILE A 145 5.38 23.30 -25.53
CA ILE A 145 6.83 23.37 -25.54
C ILE A 145 7.32 23.54 -24.10
N PRO A 146 8.13 22.60 -23.56
CA PRO A 146 8.58 22.69 -22.18
C PRO A 146 9.49 23.89 -21.99
N ASN A 147 9.33 24.58 -20.86
CA ASN A 147 10.24 25.64 -20.42
C ASN A 147 10.87 25.21 -19.09
N PRO A 148 12.21 25.06 -19.01
CA PRO A 148 12.89 24.60 -17.79
C PRO A 148 12.59 25.41 -16.53
N GLY A 149 12.29 26.71 -16.67
CA GLY A 149 11.95 27.61 -15.57
C GLY A 149 10.48 27.55 -15.13
N ARG A 150 9.60 26.90 -15.92
CA ARG A 150 8.16 26.82 -15.65
C ARG A 150 7.73 25.37 -15.43
N LYS A 151 7.76 24.92 -14.17
CA LYS A 151 7.37 23.56 -13.77
C LYS A 151 6.72 23.55 -12.40
N ILE A 152 5.83 22.59 -12.19
CA ILE A 152 5.29 22.30 -10.85
C ILE A 152 6.27 21.37 -10.12
N PRO A 153 6.72 21.70 -8.89
CA PRO A 153 7.58 20.82 -8.11
C PRO A 153 6.85 19.50 -7.82
N PHE A 154 7.62 18.42 -7.67
CA PHE A 154 7.03 17.10 -7.44
C PHE A 154 6.54 17.03 -5.99
N ASP A 155 5.25 16.76 -5.82
CA ASP A 155 4.65 16.50 -4.51
C ASP A 155 3.77 15.25 -4.61
N LYS A 156 3.94 14.30 -3.68
CA LYS A 156 3.21 13.00 -3.72
C LYS A 156 1.70 13.15 -3.51
N SER A 157 1.23 14.29 -3.00
CA SER A 157 -0.21 14.58 -2.88
C SER A 157 -0.82 15.07 -4.19
N THR A 158 -0.03 15.68 -5.08
CA THR A 158 -0.49 16.23 -6.39
C THR A 158 0.01 15.44 -7.60
N SER A 159 1.03 14.59 -7.40
CA SER A 159 1.75 13.89 -8.45
C SER A 159 1.85 12.39 -8.16
N ILE A 160 1.43 11.58 -9.13
CA ILE A 160 1.64 10.14 -9.17
C ILE A 160 3.09 9.88 -9.59
N PRO A 161 3.89 9.21 -8.75
CA PRO A 161 5.19 8.71 -9.18
C PRO A 161 5.05 7.67 -10.30
N TRP A 162 5.88 7.73 -11.34
CA TRP A 162 5.85 6.70 -12.40
C TRP A 162 6.13 5.30 -11.85
N GLN A 163 6.95 5.21 -10.80
CA GLN A 163 7.24 3.97 -10.09
C GLN A 163 5.97 3.35 -9.50
N PHE A 164 5.02 4.17 -9.03
CA PHE A 164 3.74 3.68 -8.53
C PHE A 164 2.94 3.03 -9.65
N ILE A 165 2.89 3.65 -10.84
CA ILE A 165 2.16 3.12 -12.00
C ILE A 165 2.74 1.77 -12.40
N VAL A 166 4.07 1.68 -12.51
CA VAL A 166 4.78 0.44 -12.86
C VAL A 166 4.55 -0.63 -11.79
N ALA A 167 4.73 -0.30 -10.51
CA ALA A 167 4.55 -1.25 -9.42
C ALA A 167 3.10 -1.73 -9.30
N SER A 168 2.12 -0.84 -9.45
CA SER A 168 0.70 -1.21 -9.44
C SER A 168 0.36 -2.17 -10.58
N PHE A 169 0.88 -1.91 -11.79
CA PHE A 169 0.71 -2.80 -12.93
C PHE A 169 1.35 -4.18 -12.70
N VAL A 170 2.61 -4.21 -12.24
CA VAL A 170 3.32 -5.46 -11.93
C VAL A 170 2.59 -6.26 -10.85
N VAL A 171 2.19 -5.61 -9.75
CA VAL A 171 1.43 -6.26 -8.66
C VAL A 171 0.14 -6.86 -9.19
N LYS A 172 -0.58 -6.17 -10.07
CA LYS A 172 -1.80 -6.70 -10.68
C LYS A 172 -1.53 -7.95 -11.52
N LEU A 173 -0.50 -7.92 -12.36
CA LEU A 173 -0.11 -9.04 -13.21
C LEU A 173 0.36 -10.24 -12.37
N VAL A 174 1.17 -10.00 -11.35
CA VAL A 174 1.62 -11.03 -10.41
C VAL A 174 0.42 -11.64 -9.69
N ILE A 175 -0.49 -10.84 -9.13
CA ILE A 175 -1.67 -11.37 -8.42
C ILE A 175 -2.58 -12.13 -9.38
N LEU A 176 -2.79 -11.64 -10.60
CA LEU A 176 -3.61 -12.32 -11.61
C LEU A 176 -3.10 -13.76 -11.90
N ILE A 177 -1.79 -13.95 -11.94
CA ILE A 177 -1.16 -15.23 -12.31
C ILE A 177 -0.94 -16.13 -11.08
N VAL A 178 -0.42 -15.54 -10.00
CA VAL A 178 0.08 -16.26 -8.83
C VAL A 178 -1.01 -16.51 -7.80
N LEU A 179 -2.02 -15.63 -7.72
CA LEU A 179 -2.99 -15.65 -6.64
C LEU A 179 -4.37 -15.15 -7.08
N PRO A 180 -5.22 -16.02 -7.66
CA PRO A 180 -6.56 -15.64 -8.08
C PRO A 180 -7.34 -15.08 -6.87
N SER A 181 -7.47 -13.76 -6.87
CA SER A 181 -8.08 -12.97 -5.80
C SER A 181 -9.45 -12.53 -6.23
N LYS A 182 -10.46 -12.78 -5.41
CA LYS A 182 -11.81 -12.26 -5.66
C LYS A 182 -11.94 -10.89 -5.01
N VAL A 183 -12.58 -9.96 -5.72
CA VAL A 183 -12.88 -8.62 -5.17
C VAL A 183 -14.40 -8.48 -5.05
N LYS A 184 -14.89 -8.30 -3.83
CA LYS A 184 -16.30 -8.08 -3.53
C LYS A 184 -16.58 -6.61 -3.28
N ASN A 185 -17.73 -6.14 -3.75
CA ASN A 185 -18.20 -4.75 -3.59
C ASN A 185 -17.23 -3.67 -4.14
N ALA A 186 -16.44 -3.97 -5.19
CA ALA A 186 -15.50 -2.99 -5.78
C ALA A 186 -16.15 -1.70 -6.31
N ARG A 187 -17.50 -1.66 -6.40
CA ARG A 187 -18.27 -0.50 -6.86
C ARG A 187 -18.06 0.75 -5.98
N VAL A 188 -17.82 0.58 -4.67
CA VAL A 188 -17.60 1.70 -3.74
C VAL A 188 -16.31 2.48 -4.07
N LEU A 189 -15.33 1.82 -4.70
CA LEU A 189 -14.07 2.46 -5.11
C LEU A 189 -14.24 3.41 -6.30
N ARG A 190 -15.40 3.36 -6.98
CA ARG A 190 -15.72 4.23 -8.13
C ARG A 190 -16.23 5.61 -7.69
N GLU A 191 -16.40 5.85 -6.40
CA GLU A 191 -16.82 7.15 -5.89
C GLU A 191 -15.82 8.24 -6.25
N LYS A 192 -16.33 9.39 -6.73
CA LYS A 192 -15.48 10.51 -7.14
C LYS A 192 -14.86 11.25 -5.95
N LYS A 193 -15.53 11.22 -4.79
CA LYS A 193 -15.06 11.86 -3.57
C LYS A 193 -13.84 11.10 -3.01
N PRO A 194 -12.94 11.78 -2.29
CA PRO A 194 -11.93 11.10 -1.49
C PRO A 194 -12.61 10.33 -0.34
N PHE A 195 -12.00 9.22 0.05
CA PHE A 195 -12.44 8.36 1.14
C PHE A 195 -11.23 7.78 1.88
N VAL A 196 -11.44 7.26 3.08
CA VAL A 196 -10.46 6.47 3.84
C VAL A 196 -10.79 4.99 3.70
N LEU A 197 -9.84 4.17 3.25
CA LEU A 197 -9.89 2.73 3.37
C LEU A 197 -9.40 2.34 4.76
N ALA A 198 -10.30 1.92 5.63
CA ALA A 198 -9.98 1.37 6.95
C ALA A 198 -9.77 -0.14 6.83
N LEU A 199 -8.52 -0.60 6.82
CA LEU A 199 -8.21 -2.01 6.52
C LEU A 199 -7.86 -2.83 7.77
N ALA A 200 -8.39 -4.05 7.85
CA ALA A 200 -7.89 -5.06 8.79
C ALA A 200 -6.45 -5.43 8.39
N HIS A 201 -5.51 -5.33 9.31
CA HIS A 201 -4.11 -5.52 8.98
C HIS A 201 -3.61 -6.89 9.46
N GLN A 202 -3.53 -7.84 8.55
CA GLN A 202 -3.15 -9.23 8.83
C GLN A 202 -1.75 -9.54 8.28
N THR A 203 -1.43 -9.10 7.07
CA THR A 203 -0.21 -9.52 6.36
C THR A 203 0.46 -8.36 5.64
N HIS A 204 1.68 -8.57 5.11
CA HIS A 204 2.28 -7.60 4.19
C HIS A 204 1.60 -7.56 2.82
N PHE A 205 0.73 -8.53 2.52
CA PHE A 205 0.05 -8.67 1.24
C PHE A 205 -1.24 -7.85 1.15
N ASP A 206 -1.71 -7.30 2.28
CA ASP A 206 -2.91 -6.47 2.37
C ASP A 206 -2.83 -5.26 1.41
N GLY A 207 -1.71 -4.53 1.41
CA GLY A 207 -1.48 -3.40 0.50
C GLY A 207 -1.51 -3.79 -0.99
N PRO A 208 -0.72 -4.79 -1.42
CA PRO A 208 -0.82 -5.36 -2.78
C PRO A 208 -2.23 -5.77 -3.20
N LEU A 209 -3.03 -6.36 -2.30
CA LEU A 209 -4.42 -6.72 -2.59
C LEU A 209 -5.32 -5.50 -2.83
N ILE A 210 -5.10 -4.40 -2.14
CA ILE A 210 -5.78 -3.13 -2.44
C ILE A 210 -5.34 -2.59 -3.80
N PHE A 211 -4.04 -2.58 -4.10
CA PHE A 211 -3.54 -2.16 -5.42
C PHE A 211 -4.07 -3.04 -6.54
N TYR A 212 -4.26 -4.33 -6.30
CA TYR A 212 -4.96 -5.22 -7.25
C TYR A 212 -6.40 -4.76 -7.50
N SER A 213 -7.11 -4.39 -6.43
CA SER A 213 -8.55 -4.08 -6.44
C SER A 213 -8.92 -2.74 -7.10
N THR A 214 -7.98 -1.80 -7.27
CA THR A 214 -8.27 -0.49 -7.87
C THR A 214 -7.15 0.02 -8.78
N TRP A 215 -7.51 0.85 -9.76
CA TRP A 215 -6.56 1.61 -10.58
C TRP A 215 -6.38 3.05 -10.10
N ARG A 216 -7.10 3.48 -9.05
CA ARG A 216 -6.91 4.82 -8.48
C ARG A 216 -5.58 4.91 -7.76
N TYR A 217 -4.91 6.05 -7.92
CA TYR A 217 -3.84 6.45 -7.01
C TYR A 217 -4.39 6.61 -5.59
N LEU A 218 -3.73 6.00 -4.62
CA LEU A 218 -4.10 6.05 -3.20
C LEU A 218 -2.83 6.09 -2.36
N ARG A 219 -2.90 6.76 -1.20
CA ARG A 219 -1.76 6.90 -0.29
C ARG A 219 -2.00 6.13 0.99
N PHE A 220 -1.10 5.21 1.32
CA PHE A 220 -1.16 4.48 2.58
C PHE A 220 -0.47 5.24 3.70
N VAL A 221 -1.04 5.20 4.89
CA VAL A 221 -0.39 5.65 6.11
C VAL A 221 0.42 4.48 6.66
N GLY A 222 1.73 4.65 6.76
CA GLY A 222 2.65 3.60 7.16
C GLY A 222 3.78 4.11 8.03
N THR A 223 4.38 3.23 8.81
CA THR A 223 5.50 3.58 9.69
C THR A 223 6.72 4.05 8.88
N ALA A 224 7.30 5.20 9.28
CA ALA A 224 8.50 5.78 8.67
C ALA A 224 9.68 4.80 8.53
N ILE A 225 9.93 3.97 9.56
CA ILE A 225 11.02 2.96 9.59
C ILE A 225 11.01 2.02 8.38
N TYR A 226 9.82 1.61 7.91
CA TYR A 226 9.70 0.75 6.72
C TYR A 226 9.95 1.54 5.43
N VAL A 227 9.52 2.80 5.39
CA VAL A 227 9.64 3.69 4.23
C VAL A 227 11.10 4.11 4.00
N ASP A 228 11.84 4.40 5.08
CA ASP A 228 13.23 4.87 5.01
C ASP A 228 14.20 3.74 4.62
N ARG A 229 13.92 2.49 5.02
CA ARG A 229 14.78 1.33 4.67
C ARG A 229 14.52 0.78 3.28
N LEU A 230 13.27 0.79 2.81
CA LEU A 230 12.92 0.32 1.49
C LEU A 230 12.69 1.54 0.59
N GLY A 231 13.77 2.06 -0.01
CA GLY A 231 13.72 3.26 -0.85
C GLY A 231 12.64 3.22 -1.96
N LEU A 232 12.19 2.03 -2.36
CA LEU A 232 11.06 1.84 -3.28
C LEU A 232 9.69 2.18 -2.64
N LEU A 233 9.46 1.90 -1.36
CA LEU A 233 8.20 2.25 -0.65
C LEU A 233 7.98 3.76 -0.59
N ASN A 234 9.07 4.53 -0.55
CA ASN A 234 9.04 5.97 -0.68
C ASN A 234 8.36 6.42 -1.99
N TRP A 235 8.47 5.64 -3.05
CA TRP A 235 7.82 5.86 -4.33
C TRP A 235 6.44 5.20 -4.47
N LEU A 236 6.01 4.38 -3.50
CA LEU A 236 4.71 3.69 -3.47
C LEU A 236 3.63 4.46 -2.72
N ALA A 237 3.68 5.79 -2.77
CA ALA A 237 2.62 6.67 -2.28
C ALA A 237 2.40 6.66 -0.74
N VAL A 238 3.34 6.13 0.05
CA VAL A 238 3.19 6.06 1.51
C VAL A 238 3.35 7.44 2.16
N ILE A 239 2.52 7.73 3.16
CA ILE A 239 2.70 8.84 4.12
C ILE A 239 3.43 8.25 5.33
N PRO A 240 4.71 8.59 5.53
CA PRO A 240 5.46 8.11 6.68
C PRO A 240 4.90 8.76 7.94
N VAL A 241 4.65 7.95 8.96
CA VAL A 241 4.27 8.43 10.29
C VAL A 241 5.28 7.94 11.31
N ARG A 242 5.73 8.85 12.17
CA ARG A 242 6.56 8.52 13.32
C ARG A 242 5.74 7.78 14.36
N ARG A 243 6.33 6.71 14.92
CA ARG A 243 5.74 6.00 16.05
C ARG A 243 6.02 6.78 17.32
N TYR A 244 5.10 6.71 18.28
CA TYR A 244 5.26 7.26 19.64
C TYR A 244 5.41 8.79 19.72
N ALA A 245 4.95 9.51 18.70
CA ALA A 245 4.97 10.97 18.68
C ALA A 245 3.82 11.52 17.82
N VAL A 246 3.27 12.65 18.24
CA VAL A 246 2.28 13.39 17.45
C VAL A 246 2.96 13.98 16.20
N ASP A 247 2.72 13.33 15.06
CA ASP A 247 3.31 13.73 13.77
C ASP A 247 2.40 14.73 13.03
N THR A 248 2.56 16.01 13.35
CA THR A 248 1.79 17.09 12.69
C THR A 248 2.10 17.18 11.18
N SER A 249 3.28 16.74 10.74
CA SER A 249 3.64 16.68 9.32
C SER A 249 2.82 15.63 8.58
N ALA A 250 2.66 14.44 9.15
CA ALA A 250 1.82 13.39 8.59
C ALA A 250 0.36 13.84 8.45
N ILE A 251 -0.20 14.52 9.46
CA ILE A 251 -1.57 15.04 9.42
C ILE A 251 -1.73 16.06 8.28
N ARG A 252 -0.79 17.01 8.14
CA ARG A 252 -0.81 17.97 7.00
C ARG A 252 -0.73 17.26 5.65
N GLN A 253 0.09 16.22 5.52
CA GLN A 253 0.19 15.43 4.29
C GLN A 253 -1.13 14.70 3.98
N MET A 254 -1.79 14.13 4.98
CA MET A 254 -3.11 13.50 4.82
C MET A 254 -4.15 14.52 4.34
N LEU A 255 -4.24 15.69 5.00
CA LEU A 255 -5.17 16.75 4.61
C LEU A 255 -4.90 17.27 3.18
N SER A 256 -3.63 17.48 2.82
CA SER A 256 -3.26 17.88 1.45
C SER A 256 -3.69 16.81 0.43
N THR A 257 -3.45 15.54 0.74
CA THR A 257 -3.83 14.41 -0.13
C THR A 257 -5.35 14.35 -0.36
N ILE A 258 -6.14 14.52 0.69
CA ILE A 258 -7.60 14.55 0.61
C ILE A 258 -8.09 15.75 -0.20
N LYS A 259 -7.49 16.93 0.00
CA LYS A 259 -7.81 18.15 -0.77
C LYS A 259 -7.64 17.93 -2.27
N GLN A 260 -6.64 17.14 -2.67
CA GLN A 260 -6.40 16.76 -4.08
C GLN A 260 -7.36 15.68 -4.59
N GLY A 261 -8.23 15.12 -3.75
CA GLY A 261 -9.18 14.06 -4.11
C GLY A 261 -8.57 12.66 -4.12
N VAL A 262 -7.39 12.49 -3.54
CA VAL A 262 -6.68 11.20 -3.47
C VAL A 262 -7.13 10.45 -2.20
N PRO A 263 -7.59 9.18 -2.31
CA PRO A 263 -7.96 8.37 -1.16
C PRO A 263 -6.78 8.04 -0.25
N LEU A 264 -7.10 7.79 1.02
CA LEU A 264 -6.14 7.32 2.03
C LEU A 264 -6.40 5.85 2.36
N GLY A 265 -5.35 5.11 2.68
CA GLY A 265 -5.44 3.79 3.29
C GLY A 265 -4.84 3.82 4.70
N ILE A 266 -5.63 3.42 5.70
CA ILE A 266 -5.24 3.45 7.11
C ILE A 266 -5.64 2.11 7.75
N ALA A 267 -4.70 1.49 8.47
CA ALA A 267 -5.00 0.35 9.33
C ALA A 267 -5.37 0.86 10.73
N PRO A 268 -6.62 0.76 11.19
CA PRO A 268 -7.02 1.29 12.50
C PRO A 268 -6.25 0.65 13.66
N GLU A 269 -5.97 -0.66 13.52
CA GLU A 269 -5.19 -1.48 14.46
C GLU A 269 -3.72 -1.11 14.53
N ALA A 270 -3.20 -0.39 13.53
CA ALA A 270 -1.83 0.13 13.51
C ALA A 270 -0.68 -0.90 13.49
N ALA A 271 -0.99 -2.16 13.75
CA ALA A 271 -0.08 -3.29 13.77
C ALA A 271 -0.69 -4.45 12.98
N ARG A 272 0.15 -5.41 12.59
CA ARG A 272 -0.35 -6.65 11.99
C ARG A 272 -0.73 -7.65 13.06
N SER A 273 -1.90 -8.26 12.90
CA SER A 273 -2.29 -9.41 13.67
C SER A 273 -1.30 -10.57 13.53
N TRP A 274 -1.11 -11.32 14.62
CA TRP A 274 -0.26 -12.52 14.62
C TRP A 274 -1.04 -13.77 14.20
N ASP A 275 -2.30 -13.84 14.59
CA ASP A 275 -3.17 -15.00 14.44
C ASP A 275 -4.34 -14.75 13.47
N GLY A 276 -4.52 -13.51 13.03
CA GLY A 276 -5.55 -13.07 12.10
C GLY A 276 -6.77 -12.43 12.76
N ARG A 277 -6.85 -12.46 14.11
CA ARG A 277 -7.88 -11.73 14.87
C ARG A 277 -7.62 -10.23 14.85
N LEU A 278 -8.69 -9.47 15.01
CA LEU A 278 -8.64 -8.02 15.08
C LEU A 278 -7.94 -7.58 16.37
N LEU A 279 -6.98 -6.67 16.26
CA LEU A 279 -6.34 -6.03 17.39
C LEU A 279 -7.19 -4.88 17.94
N HIS A 280 -6.84 -4.44 19.15
CA HIS A 280 -7.47 -3.27 19.75
C HIS A 280 -7.20 -2.01 18.90
N THR A 281 -8.23 -1.19 18.71
CA THR A 281 -8.13 0.05 17.96
C THR A 281 -8.19 1.25 18.90
N LYS A 282 -7.24 2.18 18.74
CA LYS A 282 -7.14 3.36 19.61
C LYS A 282 -8.25 4.38 19.34
N ARG A 283 -8.72 5.07 20.38
CA ARG A 283 -9.78 6.10 20.25
C ARG A 283 -9.34 7.27 19.35
N GLU A 284 -8.05 7.55 19.30
CA GLU A 284 -7.44 8.61 18.51
C GLU A 284 -7.68 8.42 17.01
N ILE A 285 -7.76 7.18 16.52
CA ILE A 285 -8.01 6.93 15.10
C ILE A 285 -9.40 7.41 14.69
N TRP A 286 -10.39 7.26 15.57
CA TRP A 286 -11.76 7.70 15.31
C TRP A 286 -11.86 9.22 15.33
N LYS A 287 -11.09 9.88 16.21
CA LYS A 287 -10.93 11.34 16.19
C LYS A 287 -10.31 11.80 14.87
N LEU A 288 -9.29 11.10 14.37
CA LEU A 288 -8.69 11.38 13.07
C LEU A 288 -9.72 11.22 11.95
N PHE A 289 -10.43 10.10 11.86
CA PHE A 289 -11.44 9.89 10.82
C PHE A 289 -12.52 10.97 10.81
N ARG A 290 -13.02 11.37 11.99
CA ARG A 290 -13.96 12.49 12.15
C ARG A 290 -13.36 13.83 11.68
N MET A 291 -12.10 14.10 12.02
CA MET A 291 -11.40 15.32 11.61
C MET A 291 -11.19 15.40 10.09
N LEU A 292 -11.00 14.25 9.42
CA LEU A 292 -10.79 14.22 7.97
C LEU A 292 -12.07 14.55 7.17
N LYS A 293 -13.27 14.44 7.78
CA LYS A 293 -14.57 14.79 7.19
C LYS A 293 -14.83 14.13 5.82
N ILE A 294 -14.40 12.89 5.66
CA ILE A 294 -14.59 12.08 4.44
C ILE A 294 -15.04 10.67 4.83
N PRO A 295 -15.81 9.98 3.98
CA PRO A 295 -16.34 8.67 4.30
C PRO A 295 -15.23 7.63 4.51
N VAL A 296 -15.51 6.68 5.40
CA VAL A 296 -14.64 5.55 5.74
C VAL A 296 -15.25 4.28 5.16
N ILE A 297 -14.47 3.59 4.34
CA ILE A 297 -14.84 2.31 3.73
C ILE A 297 -14.02 1.22 4.44
N PRO A 298 -14.65 0.35 5.25
CA PRO A 298 -13.93 -0.74 5.90
C PRO A 298 -13.54 -1.80 4.86
N VAL A 299 -12.37 -2.39 5.03
CA VAL A 299 -11.85 -3.42 4.12
C VAL A 299 -11.40 -4.64 4.90
N LYS A 300 -11.92 -5.80 4.53
CA LYS A 300 -11.56 -7.08 5.12
C LYS A 300 -10.93 -8.00 4.08
N PHE A 301 -9.89 -8.69 4.52
CA PHE A 301 -9.22 -9.73 3.74
C PHE A 301 -9.61 -11.10 4.27
N TYR A 302 -9.79 -12.04 3.34
CA TYR A 302 -10.10 -13.44 3.65
C TYR A 302 -9.06 -14.36 3.03
N GLY A 303 -8.65 -15.38 3.77
CA GLY A 303 -7.71 -16.40 3.33
C GLY A 303 -6.24 -15.98 3.38
N VAL A 304 -5.94 -14.68 3.32
CA VAL A 304 -4.55 -14.18 3.25
C VAL A 304 -3.71 -14.57 4.47
N GLN A 305 -4.32 -14.60 5.66
CA GLN A 305 -3.65 -15.06 6.89
C GLN A 305 -3.13 -16.50 6.78
N ARG A 306 -3.81 -17.37 6.02
CA ARG A 306 -3.37 -18.77 5.82
C ARG A 306 -2.20 -18.91 4.86
N LEU A 307 -2.01 -17.92 4.00
CA LEU A 307 -1.02 -17.91 2.93
C LEU A 307 0.30 -17.32 3.39
N TRP A 308 0.23 -16.25 4.19
CA TRP A 308 1.43 -15.57 4.66
C TRP A 308 1.26 -14.93 6.04
N PRO A 309 1.06 -15.75 7.08
CA PRO A 309 0.95 -15.25 8.44
C PRO A 309 2.26 -14.60 8.89
N ARG A 310 2.19 -13.75 9.93
CA ARG A 310 3.29 -12.91 10.39
C ARG A 310 4.60 -13.65 10.73
N TRP A 311 4.48 -14.92 11.13
CA TRP A 311 5.61 -15.78 11.48
C TRP A 311 6.24 -16.50 10.26
N ALA A 312 5.51 -16.65 9.16
CA ALA A 312 6.00 -17.35 7.97
C ALA A 312 7.04 -16.52 7.20
N LYS A 313 8.09 -17.19 6.70
CA LYS A 313 9.13 -16.55 5.86
C LYS A 313 8.70 -16.46 4.39
N ILE A 314 8.00 -17.48 3.89
CA ILE A 314 7.70 -17.66 2.48
C ILE A 314 6.18 -17.58 2.28
N PHE A 315 5.78 -16.86 1.23
CA PHE A 315 4.40 -16.77 0.78
C PHE A 315 3.93 -18.11 0.17
N ALA A 316 2.75 -18.60 0.57
CA ALA A 316 2.15 -19.81 -0.01
C ALA A 316 1.05 -19.48 -1.03
N LEU A 317 1.02 -20.18 -2.16
CA LEU A 317 -0.01 -20.00 -3.19
C LEU A 317 -1.39 -20.43 -2.68
N GLY A 318 -2.43 -19.73 -3.13
CA GLY A 318 -3.80 -20.01 -2.77
C GLY A 318 -4.77 -18.98 -3.34
N THR A 319 -5.98 -18.95 -2.79
CA THR A 319 -7.01 -17.96 -3.12
C THR A 319 -7.15 -16.97 -1.97
N SER A 320 -7.45 -15.72 -2.31
CA SER A 320 -7.81 -14.70 -1.35
C SER A 320 -9.09 -14.00 -1.77
N THR A 321 -9.72 -13.27 -0.85
CA THR A 321 -10.81 -12.37 -1.17
C THR A 321 -10.62 -11.05 -0.47
N VAL A 322 -10.80 -9.96 -1.21
CA VAL A 322 -10.87 -8.59 -0.69
C VAL A 322 -12.34 -8.19 -0.68
N GLU A 323 -12.87 -7.82 0.48
CA GLU A 323 -14.26 -7.37 0.62
C GLU A 323 -14.28 -5.93 1.13
N PHE A 324 -14.87 -5.05 0.33
CA PHE A 324 -15.10 -3.65 0.69
C PHE A 324 -16.49 -3.53 1.33
N GLY A 325 -16.59 -2.87 2.48
CA GLY A 325 -17.86 -2.51 3.07
C GLY A 325 -18.50 -1.31 2.39
N ASP A 326 -19.70 -0.96 2.85
CA ASP A 326 -20.35 0.26 2.41
C ASP A 326 -19.69 1.48 3.08
N PRO A 327 -19.64 2.64 2.41
CA PRO A 327 -19.08 3.85 2.98
C PRO A 327 -19.86 4.29 4.23
N VAL A 328 -19.13 4.61 5.29
CA VAL A 328 -19.68 5.17 6.53
C VAL A 328 -19.22 6.62 6.62
N GLU A 329 -20.15 7.56 6.70
CA GLU A 329 -19.82 8.99 6.78
C GLU A 329 -19.05 9.30 8.08
N ALA A 330 -18.15 10.28 8.00
CA ALA A 330 -17.25 10.60 9.12
C ALA A 330 -18.00 11.12 10.36
N ASP A 331 -19.16 11.73 10.18
CA ASP A 331 -20.02 12.28 11.25
C ASP A 331 -21.03 11.28 11.80
N ASP A 332 -21.10 10.05 11.26
CA ASP A 332 -21.98 8.99 11.74
C ASP A 332 -21.67 8.67 13.22
N PRO A 333 -22.66 8.77 14.13
CA PRO A 333 -22.48 8.41 15.54
C PRO A 333 -21.97 6.97 15.74
N GLN A 334 -22.33 6.05 14.85
CA GLN A 334 -21.98 4.63 14.86
C GLN A 334 -20.77 4.30 13.98
N LEU A 335 -19.96 5.30 13.59
CA LEU A 335 -18.78 5.09 12.74
C LEU A 335 -17.88 3.94 13.23
N GLU A 336 -17.52 3.98 14.52
CA GLU A 336 -16.66 2.96 15.14
C GLU A 336 -17.31 1.57 15.12
N GLU A 337 -18.55 1.46 15.56
CA GLU A 337 -19.28 0.19 15.60
C GLU A 337 -19.44 -0.44 14.21
N LYS A 338 -19.83 0.34 13.20
CA LYS A 338 -20.01 -0.15 11.83
C LYS A 338 -18.70 -0.60 11.19
N VAL A 339 -17.66 0.21 11.31
CA VAL A 339 -16.33 -0.11 10.78
C VAL A 339 -15.79 -1.36 11.48
N MET A 340 -15.77 -1.37 12.81
CA MET A 340 -15.23 -2.51 13.57
C MET A 340 -16.07 -3.77 13.40
N GLY A 341 -17.39 -3.67 13.38
CA GLY A 341 -18.28 -4.79 13.09
C GLY A 341 -18.00 -5.43 11.73
N PHE A 342 -17.70 -4.62 10.72
CA PHE A 342 -17.29 -5.13 9.41
C PHE A 342 -15.92 -5.81 9.47
N LEU A 343 -14.93 -5.18 10.11
CA LEU A 343 -13.58 -5.74 10.23
C LEU A 343 -13.55 -7.02 11.08
N ALA A 344 -14.48 -7.17 12.03
CA ALA A 344 -14.61 -8.31 12.94
C ALA A 344 -15.29 -9.55 12.35
N LYS A 345 -15.91 -9.47 11.16
CA LYS A 345 -16.55 -10.63 10.49
C LYS A 345 -15.67 -11.89 10.55
N GLU A 346 -16.20 -13.07 10.82
CA GLU A 346 -15.34 -14.26 10.82
C GLU A 346 -14.75 -14.54 9.44
N ASP A 347 -13.49 -14.99 9.40
CA ASP A 347 -12.92 -15.52 8.16
C ASP A 347 -13.30 -17.01 8.04
N PRO A 348 -14.20 -17.39 7.11
CA PRO A 348 -14.65 -18.78 6.99
C PRO A 348 -13.50 -19.72 6.62
N THR A 349 -12.40 -19.19 6.07
CA THR A 349 -11.23 -20.00 5.74
C THR A 349 -10.46 -20.45 6.98
N PHE A 350 -10.70 -19.89 8.16
CA PHE A 350 -10.00 -20.28 9.40
C PHE A 350 -10.35 -21.70 9.89
N LYS A 351 -11.44 -22.28 9.35
CA LYS A 351 -11.78 -23.70 9.50
C LYS A 351 -10.84 -24.65 8.75
N LEU A 352 -9.92 -24.10 7.94
CA LEU A 352 -8.95 -24.86 7.17
C LEU A 352 -7.54 -24.65 7.75
N PRO A 353 -6.61 -25.59 7.53
CA PRO A 353 -5.22 -25.45 7.96
C PRO A 353 -4.50 -24.29 7.27
N TYR A 354 -3.46 -23.78 7.96
CA TYR A 354 -2.42 -22.97 7.31
C TYR A 354 -1.78 -23.77 6.17
N ARG A 355 -1.29 -23.08 5.15
CA ARG A 355 -0.61 -23.75 4.02
C ARG A 355 0.78 -24.28 4.40
N ASN A 356 1.40 -23.68 5.40
CA ASN A 356 2.75 -24.02 5.87
C ASN A 356 2.89 -23.60 7.34
N TYR A 357 3.36 -24.50 8.21
CA TYR A 357 3.57 -24.25 9.65
C TYR A 357 5.03 -24.01 10.02
N LYS A 358 5.95 -23.96 9.04
CA LYS A 358 7.34 -23.61 9.31
C LYS A 358 7.41 -22.22 9.96
N ARG A 359 8.12 -22.13 11.08
CA ARG A 359 8.27 -20.93 11.92
C ARG A 359 7.10 -20.60 12.83
N ILE A 360 6.11 -21.49 12.97
CA ILE A 360 4.99 -21.27 13.88
C ILE A 360 5.41 -21.16 15.34
N GLU A 361 6.61 -21.64 15.71
CA GLU A 361 7.19 -21.46 17.03
C GLU A 361 7.34 -19.99 17.46
N LYS A 362 7.27 -19.04 16.52
CA LYS A 362 7.16 -17.61 16.84
C LYS A 362 5.80 -17.22 17.42
N LEU A 363 4.73 -17.85 16.97
CA LEU A 363 3.38 -17.65 17.51
C LEU A 363 3.19 -18.56 18.73
N ILE A 364 3.40 -19.86 18.55
CA ILE A 364 3.31 -20.85 19.63
C ILE A 364 4.69 -21.00 20.26
N TRP A 365 5.09 -20.00 21.04
CA TRP A 365 6.43 -19.90 21.65
C TRP A 365 6.63 -20.79 22.87
N ARG A 366 5.56 -21.41 23.36
CA ARG A 366 5.53 -22.36 24.47
C ARG A 366 4.66 -23.57 24.12
N CYS A 367 5.00 -24.74 24.62
CA CYS A 367 4.22 -25.95 24.39
C CYS A 367 2.83 -25.88 25.06
N PRO A 368 1.72 -26.03 24.30
CA PRO A 368 0.37 -26.05 24.87
C PRO A 368 0.06 -27.27 25.77
N SER A 369 0.92 -28.30 25.76
CA SER A 369 0.70 -29.53 26.53
C SER A 369 1.52 -29.59 27.83
N CYS A 370 2.82 -29.30 27.76
CA CYS A 370 3.72 -29.41 28.92
C CYS A 370 4.24 -28.06 29.44
N GLY A 371 3.96 -26.96 28.74
CA GLY A 371 4.41 -25.64 29.13
C GLY A 371 5.90 -25.36 28.94
N ALA A 372 6.67 -26.23 28.27
CA ALA A 372 8.06 -25.94 27.95
C ALA A 372 8.18 -24.77 26.95
N VAL A 373 8.88 -23.71 27.34
CA VAL A 373 9.18 -22.54 26.50
C VAL A 373 10.25 -22.89 25.46
N ALA A 374 10.23 -22.25 24.29
CA ALA A 374 11.23 -22.45 23.22
C ALA A 374 11.36 -23.91 22.73
N SER A 375 10.32 -24.73 22.93
CA SER A 375 10.35 -26.17 22.62
C SER A 375 9.61 -26.55 21.32
N ILE A 376 8.91 -25.60 20.70
CA ILE A 376 8.09 -25.86 19.51
C ILE A 376 8.96 -25.82 18.26
N ASN A 377 8.73 -26.78 17.37
CA ASN A 377 9.40 -26.89 16.08
C ASN A 377 8.36 -27.01 14.96
N GLY A 378 8.25 -25.97 14.13
CA GLY A 378 7.34 -25.95 12.98
C GLY A 378 7.90 -26.68 11.75
N PHE A 379 7.09 -27.55 11.15
CA PHE A 379 7.36 -28.19 9.86
C PHE A 379 6.24 -27.87 8.85
N LYS A 380 6.28 -28.42 7.63
CA LYS A 380 5.36 -28.00 6.55
C LYS A 380 3.88 -28.22 6.90
N THR A 381 3.57 -29.33 7.55
CA THR A 381 2.19 -29.81 7.79
C THR A 381 1.81 -29.82 9.26
N GLY A 382 2.51 -29.10 10.13
CA GLY A 382 2.24 -29.11 11.56
C GLY A 382 3.43 -28.64 12.39
N PHE A 383 3.38 -28.91 13.69
CA PHE A 383 4.47 -28.62 14.61
C PHE A 383 4.50 -29.63 15.75
N SER A 384 5.65 -29.76 16.41
CA SER A 384 5.84 -30.66 17.54
C SER A 384 6.64 -30.00 18.66
N CYS A 385 6.55 -30.56 19.86
CA CYS A 385 7.33 -30.17 21.03
C CYS A 385 8.54 -31.09 21.19
N SER A 386 9.75 -30.53 21.29
CA SER A 386 10.98 -31.29 21.56
C SER A 386 11.10 -31.80 23.00
N SER A 387 10.36 -31.22 23.94
CA SER A 387 10.42 -31.58 25.37
C SER A 387 9.51 -32.76 25.73
N CYS A 388 8.25 -32.75 25.28
CA CYS A 388 7.28 -33.82 25.61
C CYS A 388 6.91 -34.72 24.43
N GLY A 389 7.42 -34.46 23.22
CA GLY A 389 7.15 -35.24 22.02
C GLY A 389 5.76 -35.05 21.40
N LYS A 390 4.86 -34.29 22.03
CA LYS A 390 3.51 -34.03 21.49
C LYS A 390 3.60 -33.35 20.11
N SER A 391 2.77 -33.78 19.17
CA SER A 391 2.73 -33.27 17.80
C SER A 391 1.31 -32.91 17.39
N TRP A 392 1.18 -31.86 16.58
CA TRP A 392 -0.07 -31.35 16.02
C TRP A 392 0.02 -31.38 14.49
N THR A 393 -0.77 -32.24 13.86
CA THR A 393 -0.76 -32.44 12.40
C THR A 393 -1.90 -31.68 11.74
N LYS A 394 -1.56 -30.71 10.89
CA LYS A 394 -2.46 -29.83 10.13
C LYS A 394 -3.58 -29.20 10.96
N PRO A 395 -3.31 -28.63 12.16
CA PRO A 395 -4.36 -27.97 12.93
C PRO A 395 -4.91 -26.76 12.16
N THR A 396 -6.23 -26.60 12.10
CA THR A 396 -6.90 -25.44 11.50
C THR A 396 -6.41 -24.12 12.12
N VAL A 397 -6.62 -23.00 11.43
CA VAL A 397 -6.27 -21.69 12.00
C VAL A 397 -6.97 -21.46 13.35
N ASN A 398 -8.24 -21.84 13.46
CA ASN A 398 -8.99 -21.75 14.70
C ASN A 398 -8.39 -22.62 15.81
N GLU A 399 -7.97 -23.85 15.51
CA GLU A 399 -7.29 -24.70 16.48
C GLU A 399 -5.94 -24.11 16.92
N VAL A 400 -5.18 -23.52 16.00
CA VAL A 400 -3.93 -22.81 16.35
C VAL A 400 -4.21 -21.61 17.26
N ILE A 401 -5.26 -20.81 16.98
CA ILE A 401 -5.68 -19.70 17.84
C ILE A 401 -6.02 -20.22 19.24
N GLN A 402 -6.79 -21.30 19.35
CA GLN A 402 -7.13 -21.89 20.65
C GLN A 402 -5.89 -22.42 21.39
N LEU A 403 -4.94 -23.02 20.68
CA LEU A 403 -3.66 -23.44 21.27
C LEU A 403 -2.82 -22.26 21.74
N HIS A 404 -2.86 -21.14 21.02
CA HIS A 404 -2.23 -19.89 21.41
C HIS A 404 -2.85 -19.31 22.69
N ASP A 405 -4.18 -19.22 22.76
CA ASP A 405 -4.91 -18.72 23.93
C ASP A 405 -4.63 -19.54 25.19
N ARG A 406 -4.36 -20.85 25.04
CA ARG A 406 -3.96 -21.75 26.15
C ARG A 406 -2.56 -21.48 26.69
N ILE A 407 -1.61 -21.04 25.85
CA ILE A 407 -0.22 -20.81 26.29
C ILE A 407 0.00 -19.43 26.89
N MET A 408 -0.99 -18.54 26.74
CA MET A 408 -0.94 -17.19 27.30
C MET A 408 -0.66 -17.22 28.80
N PRO A 409 0.15 -16.29 29.34
CA PRO A 409 0.53 -16.30 30.76
C PRO A 409 -0.65 -16.30 31.75
N GLY A 410 -1.80 -15.73 31.37
CA GLY A 410 -3.02 -15.74 32.19
C GLY A 410 -3.77 -17.07 32.20
N SER A 411 -3.58 -17.91 31.18
CA SER A 411 -4.22 -19.22 31.05
C SER A 411 -3.33 -20.34 31.60
N MET A 412 -2.01 -20.22 31.38
CA MET A 412 -1.01 -21.17 31.82
C MET A 412 0.12 -20.42 32.54
N GLY A 413 0.24 -20.63 33.84
CA GLY A 413 1.23 -19.96 34.68
C GLY A 413 2.66 -20.05 34.13
N LEU A 414 3.48 -19.04 34.41
CA LEU A 414 4.87 -18.96 33.97
C LEU A 414 5.81 -19.39 35.10
N SER A 415 6.89 -20.07 34.74
CA SER A 415 8.01 -20.34 35.65
C SER A 415 9.17 -19.42 35.30
N PHE A 416 9.57 -18.58 36.24
CA PHE A 416 10.68 -17.66 36.09
C PHE A 416 11.99 -18.23 36.70
N PRO A 417 13.17 -17.87 36.17
CA PRO A 417 13.38 -16.99 35.01
C PRO A 417 13.10 -17.69 33.67
N ILE A 418 12.55 -16.94 32.71
CA ILE A 418 12.43 -17.39 31.32
C ILE A 418 13.67 -16.95 30.57
N LYS A 419 14.42 -17.90 30.02
CA LYS A 419 15.65 -17.65 29.27
C LYS A 419 15.39 -17.51 27.78
N ASP A 420 16.06 -16.57 27.13
CA ASP A 420 16.11 -16.42 25.68
C ASP A 420 17.53 -16.01 25.25
N GLU A 421 17.93 -16.37 24.05
CA GLU A 421 19.10 -15.76 23.41
C GLU A 421 18.64 -14.59 22.54
N VAL A 422 19.28 -13.44 22.68
CA VAL A 422 18.92 -12.25 21.92
C VAL A 422 20.15 -11.60 21.31
N ILE A 423 19.97 -10.86 20.23
CA ILE A 423 20.99 -9.98 19.67
C ILE A 423 20.68 -8.56 20.14
N PHE A 424 21.54 -8.02 20.99
CA PHE A 424 21.43 -6.67 21.55
C PHE A 424 22.70 -5.90 21.23
N ASN A 425 22.58 -4.69 20.68
CA ASN A 425 23.72 -3.88 20.22
C ASN A 425 24.68 -4.60 19.25
N GLY A 426 24.19 -5.56 18.48
CA GLY A 426 24.98 -6.34 17.51
C GLY A 426 25.64 -7.59 18.08
N GLU A 427 25.58 -7.81 19.39
CA GLU A 427 26.18 -8.95 20.07
C GLU A 427 25.12 -9.94 20.53
N ARG A 428 25.47 -11.24 20.52
CA ARG A 428 24.58 -12.30 21.03
C ARG A 428 24.76 -12.38 22.55
N VAL A 429 23.69 -12.11 23.28
CA VAL A 429 23.66 -12.12 24.74
C VAL A 429 22.53 -13.01 25.26
N THR A 430 22.74 -13.56 26.45
CA THR A 430 21.69 -14.27 27.18
C THR A 430 20.76 -13.25 27.84
N ALA A 431 19.46 -13.42 27.64
CA ALA A 431 18.44 -12.61 28.28
C ALA A 431 17.58 -13.47 29.21
N ASN A 432 17.30 -12.94 30.40
CA ASN A 432 16.48 -13.59 31.42
C ASN A 432 15.33 -12.67 31.79
N MET A 433 14.09 -13.10 31.55
CA MET A 433 12.90 -12.43 32.06
C MET A 433 12.60 -12.91 33.47
N TYR A 434 12.31 -11.99 34.36
CA TYR A 434 11.79 -12.21 35.71
C TYR A 434 10.37 -11.63 35.81
N GLU A 435 9.78 -11.65 37.02
CA GLU A 435 8.41 -11.18 37.24
C GLU A 435 8.26 -9.65 37.09
N ASP A 436 9.27 -8.88 37.48
CA ASP A 436 9.24 -7.42 37.59
C ASP A 436 10.23 -6.71 36.65
N HIS A 437 11.21 -7.45 36.12
CA HIS A 437 12.25 -6.94 35.23
C HIS A 437 12.75 -8.01 34.25
N ALA A 438 13.52 -7.59 33.25
CA ALA A 438 14.33 -8.47 32.42
C ALA A 438 15.79 -8.02 32.43
N MET A 439 16.71 -8.99 32.40
CA MET A 439 18.14 -8.77 32.17
C MET A 439 18.46 -9.15 30.72
N ILE A 440 19.04 -8.24 29.94
CA ILE A 440 19.44 -8.43 28.54
C ILE A 440 20.95 -8.20 28.45
N GLY A 441 21.73 -9.28 28.57
CA GLY A 441 23.15 -9.14 28.94
C GLY A 441 23.26 -8.40 30.29
N ASP A 442 23.98 -7.28 30.30
CA ASP A 442 24.13 -6.42 31.48
C ASP A 442 23.04 -5.34 31.61
N TYR A 443 22.18 -5.19 30.59
CA TYR A 443 21.12 -4.18 30.60
C TYR A 443 19.90 -4.67 31.41
N ARG A 444 19.47 -3.88 32.40
CA ARG A 444 18.25 -4.14 33.17
C ARG A 444 17.08 -3.33 32.62
N LEU A 445 16.02 -4.03 32.21
CA LEU A 445 14.75 -3.45 31.80
C LEU A 445 13.70 -3.67 32.89
N ASP A 446 13.44 -2.64 33.70
CA ASP A 446 12.36 -2.69 34.69
C ASP A 446 11.00 -2.49 34.03
N TYR A 447 10.05 -3.39 34.28
CA TYR A 447 8.73 -3.33 33.64
C TYR A 447 7.92 -2.11 34.10
N SER A 448 8.20 -1.58 35.28
CA SER A 448 7.55 -0.39 35.85
C SER A 448 7.77 0.87 35.01
N VAL A 449 8.89 0.99 34.30
CA VAL A 449 9.21 2.17 33.48
C VAL A 449 8.72 2.06 32.03
N VAL A 450 8.34 0.85 31.59
CA VAL A 450 7.83 0.63 30.23
C VAL A 450 6.46 1.30 30.09
N LYS A 451 6.32 2.11 29.05
CA LYS A 451 5.07 2.82 28.70
C LYS A 451 4.33 2.14 27.56
N ASN A 452 5.09 1.55 26.63
CA ASN A 452 4.53 0.81 25.52
C ASN A 452 5.41 -0.35 25.07
N SER A 453 4.82 -1.29 24.35
CA SER A 453 5.51 -2.38 23.67
C SER A 453 5.06 -2.46 22.22
N SER A 454 5.93 -3.01 21.38
CA SER A 454 5.57 -3.38 20.01
C SER A 454 6.54 -4.40 19.44
N ILE A 455 6.26 -4.91 18.25
CA ILE A 455 7.18 -5.78 17.54
C ILE A 455 7.44 -5.25 16.13
N GLU A 456 8.71 -5.11 15.80
CA GLU A 456 9.23 -4.79 14.49
C GLU A 456 9.74 -6.06 13.77
N LYS A 457 9.56 -6.09 12.44
CA LYS A 457 10.05 -7.17 11.55
C LYS A 457 9.70 -8.62 11.97
N SER A 458 8.69 -8.78 12.82
CA SER A 458 8.29 -10.08 13.40
C SER A 458 9.39 -10.78 14.23
N ILE A 459 10.46 -10.08 14.62
CA ILE A 459 11.61 -10.63 15.38
C ILE A 459 12.21 -9.66 16.40
N GLU A 460 11.88 -8.38 16.29
CA GLU A 460 12.50 -7.33 17.09
C GLU A 460 11.44 -6.75 18.03
N PRO A 461 11.30 -7.25 19.28
CA PRO A 461 10.50 -6.55 20.28
C PRO A 461 11.10 -5.17 20.56
N VAL A 462 10.23 -4.21 20.80
CA VAL A 462 10.60 -2.83 21.09
C VAL A 462 9.78 -2.36 22.28
N PHE A 463 10.47 -1.90 23.31
CA PHE A 463 9.87 -1.39 24.54
C PHE A 463 10.20 0.08 24.69
N GLY A 464 9.16 0.92 24.70
CA GLY A 464 9.30 2.35 24.92
C GLY A 464 9.37 2.67 26.40
N ILE A 465 10.50 3.23 26.82
CA ILE A 465 10.69 3.87 28.13
C ILE A 465 10.68 5.39 27.94
N ALA A 466 10.67 6.17 29.03
CA ALA A 466 10.30 7.59 29.00
C ALA A 466 10.90 8.42 27.84
N ASN A 467 12.21 8.31 27.60
CA ASN A 467 12.95 9.04 26.57
C ASN A 467 13.77 8.14 25.64
N GLU A 468 13.63 6.82 25.75
CA GLU A 468 14.46 5.86 25.02
C GLU A 468 13.63 4.66 24.55
N MET A 469 14.15 3.99 23.54
CA MET A 469 13.53 2.80 22.96
C MET A 469 14.52 1.66 23.09
N VAL A 470 14.14 0.62 23.82
CA VAL A 470 14.95 -0.59 23.96
C VAL A 470 14.45 -1.58 22.94
N SER A 471 15.30 -1.94 21.97
CA SER A 471 15.02 -3.02 21.01
C SER A 471 16.17 -4.00 20.92
N PHE A 472 15.83 -5.25 20.63
CA PHE A 472 16.77 -6.35 20.42
C PHE A 472 16.12 -7.37 19.49
N VAL A 473 16.91 -8.29 18.92
CA VAL A 473 16.36 -9.37 18.08
C VAL A 473 16.28 -10.65 18.90
N SER A 474 15.06 -11.15 19.12
CA SER A 474 14.86 -12.44 19.80
C SER A 474 15.14 -13.61 18.85
N THR A 475 15.89 -14.60 19.32
CA THR A 475 16.12 -15.85 18.57
C THR A 475 14.96 -16.83 18.70
N THR A 476 14.22 -16.78 19.81
CA THR A 476 13.03 -17.61 20.05
C THR A 476 11.77 -16.96 19.45
N SER A 477 11.24 -15.93 20.10
CA SER A 477 10.05 -15.21 19.65
C SER A 477 9.96 -13.81 20.23
N ALA A 478 9.83 -12.82 19.35
CA ALA A 478 9.48 -11.46 19.74
C ALA A 478 8.08 -11.37 20.38
N LEU A 479 7.16 -12.25 19.99
CA LEU A 479 5.81 -12.28 20.54
C LEU A 479 5.82 -12.77 21.99
N MET A 480 6.66 -13.76 22.32
CA MET A 480 6.87 -14.18 23.70
C MET A 480 7.27 -13.01 24.59
N TRP A 481 8.27 -12.23 24.18
CA TRP A 481 8.72 -11.06 24.93
C TRP A 481 7.61 -10.05 25.14
N GLN A 482 6.88 -9.71 24.07
CA GLN A 482 5.76 -8.78 24.18
C GLN A 482 4.69 -9.31 25.14
N GLU A 483 4.19 -10.53 24.92
CA GLU A 483 3.09 -11.09 25.72
C GLU A 483 3.44 -11.31 27.19
N VAL A 484 4.68 -11.75 27.50
CA VAL A 484 5.14 -11.93 28.87
C VAL A 484 5.24 -10.57 29.58
N VAL A 485 5.92 -9.59 28.97
CA VAL A 485 6.11 -8.26 29.57
C VAL A 485 4.78 -7.52 29.70
N ASP A 486 3.95 -7.54 28.65
CA ASP A 486 2.62 -6.94 28.65
C ASP A 486 1.75 -7.51 29.77
N PHE A 487 1.82 -8.83 29.99
CA PHE A 487 1.08 -9.50 31.04
C PHE A 487 1.55 -9.06 32.43
N GLN A 488 2.86 -8.98 32.68
CA GLN A 488 3.38 -8.51 33.96
C GLN A 488 2.95 -7.07 34.25
N ILE A 489 2.98 -6.19 33.24
CA ILE A 489 2.62 -4.78 33.45
C ILE A 489 1.12 -4.59 33.67
N LYS A 490 0.28 -5.21 32.82
CA LYS A 490 -1.18 -5.04 32.89
C LYS A 490 -1.78 -5.72 34.11
N PHE A 491 -1.40 -6.97 34.36
CA PHE A 491 -2.10 -7.79 35.35
C PHE A 491 -1.42 -7.79 36.71
N ARG A 492 -0.07 -7.76 36.77
CA ARG A 492 0.64 -7.76 38.06
C ARG A 492 0.90 -6.36 38.59
N LEU A 493 1.47 -5.48 37.78
CA LEU A 493 1.74 -4.10 38.19
C LEU A 493 0.49 -3.20 38.16
N LYS A 494 -0.61 -3.67 37.57
CA LYS A 494 -1.90 -2.95 37.45
C LYS A 494 -1.75 -1.53 36.92
N LYS A 495 -0.84 -1.34 35.96
CA LYS A 495 -0.54 -0.01 35.42
C LYS A 495 -1.60 0.40 34.40
N GLU A 496 -2.43 1.37 34.78
CA GLU A 496 -3.51 1.88 33.91
C GLU A 496 -2.99 2.61 32.65
N ASN A 497 -1.81 3.23 32.74
CA ASN A 497 -1.18 4.00 31.67
C ASN A 497 -0.21 3.17 30.80
N TYR A 498 -0.54 1.90 30.53
CA TYR A 498 0.27 1.01 29.68
C TYR A 498 -0.43 0.68 28.36
N HIS A 499 0.27 0.88 27.24
CA HIS A 499 -0.28 0.63 25.91
C HIS A 499 0.52 -0.43 25.16
N THR A 500 -0.12 -1.50 24.71
CA THR A 500 0.51 -2.60 23.96
C THR A 500 0.79 -2.28 22.50
N ASP A 501 0.61 -1.03 22.10
CA ASP A 501 0.42 -0.65 20.70
C ASP A 501 1.06 0.69 20.31
N LEU A 502 1.54 0.67 19.07
CA LEU A 502 2.48 1.55 18.34
C LEU A 502 2.20 3.06 18.24
N TRP A 503 1.05 3.55 18.69
CA TRP A 503 0.60 4.94 18.45
C TRP A 503 0.47 5.70 19.76
N GLY A 504 1.58 6.20 20.27
CA GLY A 504 1.61 7.21 21.32
C GLY A 504 1.31 8.59 20.77
#